data_AF-A0A3D4FKX5-F1
#
_entry.id   AF-A0A3D4FKX5-F1
#
_cell.length_a   1.000
_cell.length_b   1.000
_cell.length_c   1.000
_cell.angle_alpha   90.00
_cell.angle_beta   90.00
_cell.angle_gamma   90.00
#
_symmetry.space_group_name_H-M   'P 1'
#
loop_
_entity.id
_entity.type
_entity.pdbx_description
1 polymer ?
#
loop_
_entity_poly.entity_id
_entity_poly.type
_entity_poly.pdbx_seq_one_letter_code
_entity_poly.pdbx_strand_id
1 'polypeptide(L)' 'MKSLILAEKPSVARNIAEALKCKIRKDGYIEGEEYIITWAFGHLLQLFDAKDYDENMIGWRME' A
#
# COMPACT_ATOMS: atom_id res chain seq x y z
N MET A 1 10.99 19.74 -5.72
CA MET A 1 9.79 18.96 -5.33
C MET A 1 10.11 17.49 -5.56
N LYS A 2 9.83 16.60 -4.60
CA LYS A 2 10.15 15.17 -4.74
C LYS A 2 8.97 14.41 -5.35
N SER A 3 9.26 13.38 -6.13
CA SER A 3 8.27 12.46 -6.71
C SER A 3 8.01 11.29 -5.76
N LEU A 4 6.74 10.89 -5.59
CA LEU A 4 6.35 9.75 -4.78
C LEU A 4 6.23 8.48 -5.64
N ILE A 5 6.84 7.40 -5.19
CA ILE A 5 6.72 6.05 -5.76
C ILE A 5 6.05 5.15 -4.72
N LEU A 6 4.93 4.52 -5.10
CA LEU A 6 4.21 3.53 -4.29
C LEU A 6 4.41 2.13 -4.88
N ALA A 7 5.11 1.25 -4.16
CA ALA A 7 5.30 -0.13 -4.56
C ALA A 7 4.26 -1.07 -3.93
N GLU A 8 4.05 -2.25 -4.52
CA GLU A 8 3.09 -3.26 -4.01
C GLU A 8 3.57 -4.02 -2.76
N LYS A 9 4.88 -4.07 -2.50
CA LYS A 9 5.47 -4.78 -1.37
C LYS A 9 6.84 -4.20 -0.99
N PRO A 10 7.29 -4.39 0.27
CA PRO A 10 8.56 -3.82 0.74
C PRO A 10 9.79 -4.24 -0.06
N SER A 11 9.81 -5.47 -0.61
CA SER A 11 10.95 -5.95 -1.39
C SER A 11 11.11 -5.21 -2.73
N VAL A 12 10.00 -4.86 -3.38
CA VAL A 12 10.02 -4.08 -4.63
C VAL A 12 10.50 -2.66 -4.36
N ALA A 13 10.02 -2.02 -3.28
CA ALA A 13 10.48 -0.70 -2.88
C ALA A 13 12.00 -0.64 -2.63
N ARG A 14 12.58 -1.68 -2.03
CA ARG A 14 14.04 -1.75 -1.82
C ARG A 14 14.82 -1.81 -3.14
N ASN A 15 14.38 -2.66 -4.08
CA ASN A 15 15.03 -2.75 -5.39
C ASN A 15 14.97 -1.41 -6.15
N ILE A 16 13.84 -0.71 -6.08
CA ILE A 16 13.69 0.63 -6.69
C ILE A 16 14.62 1.64 -5.99
N ALA A 17 14.67 1.63 -4.66
CA ALA A 17 15.54 2.52 -3.90
C ALA A 17 17.03 2.30 -4.23
N GLU A 18 17.46 1.05 -4.39
CA GLU A 18 18.82 0.70 -4.81
C GLU A 18 19.13 1.23 -6.21
N ALA A 19 18.23 1.01 -7.17
CA ALA A 19 18.39 1.51 -8.55
C ALA A 19 18.45 3.05 -8.62
N LEU A 20 17.65 3.73 -7.80
CA LEU A 20 17.59 5.19 -7.72
C LEU A 20 18.58 5.79 -6.70
N LYS A 21 19.46 4.97 -6.11
CA LYS A 21 20.46 5.38 -5.12
C LYS A 21 19.88 6.14 -3.91
N CYS A 22 18.64 5.84 -3.55
CA CYS A 22 17.97 6.38 -2.37
C CYS A 22 18.47 5.64 -1.11
N LYS A 23 19.05 6.36 -0.15
CA LYS A 23 19.76 5.75 1.00
C LYS A 23 19.13 6.04 2.35
N ILE A 24 18.24 7.03 2.44
CA ILE A 24 17.68 7.47 3.72
C ILE A 24 16.47 6.58 4.03
N ARG A 25 16.67 5.58 4.89
CA ARG A 25 15.56 4.74 5.35
C ARG A 25 14.82 5.41 6.51
N LYS A 26 13.50 5.37 6.45
CA LYS A 26 12.58 5.88 7.47
C LYS A 26 11.54 4.81 7.82
N ASP A 27 10.66 5.13 8.77
CA ASP A 27 9.56 4.23 9.10
C ASP A 27 8.50 4.28 7.99
N GLY A 28 8.28 3.14 7.33
CA GLY A 28 7.33 3.01 6.22
C GLY A 28 7.77 3.54 4.84
N TYR A 29 8.96 4.13 4.69
CA TYR A 29 9.45 4.61 3.38
C TYR A 29 10.98 4.74 3.30
N ILE A 30 11.49 4.93 2.08
CA ILE A 30 12.88 5.23 1.75
C ILE A 30 12.91 6.55 0.97
N GLU A 31 13.88 7.40 1.27
CA GLU A 31 13.97 8.76 0.74
C GLU A 31 15.32 8.98 0.04
N GLY A 32 15.24 9.67 -1.11
CA GLY A 32 16.36 10.22 -1.85
C GLY A 32 16.20 11.71 -2.07
N GLU A 33 17.06 12.27 -2.91
CA GLU A 33 17.03 13.70 -3.24
C GLU A 33 15.79 14.06 -4.07
N GLU A 34 15.46 13.23 -5.05
CA GLU A 34 14.35 13.44 -5.98
C GLU A 34 13.11 12.56 -5.69
N TYR A 35 13.27 11.49 -4.91
CA TYR A 35 12.23 10.47 -4.73
C TYR A 35 11.90 10.19 -3.26
N ILE A 36 10.62 9.91 -3.01
CA ILE A 36 10.12 9.26 -1.80
C ILE A 36 9.52 7.93 -2.25
N ILE A 37 9.93 6.82 -1.66
CA ILE A 37 9.55 5.46 -2.05
C ILE A 37 8.89 4.79 -0.85
N THR A 38 7.60 4.49 -0.95
CA THR A 38 6.85 3.74 0.06
C THR A 38 6.20 2.52 -0.56
N TRP A 39 5.49 1.71 0.23
CA TRP A 39 4.88 0.48 -0.25
C TRP A 39 3.58 0.16 0.48
N ALA A 40 2.67 -0.49 -0.24
CA ALA A 40 1.58 -1.24 0.35
C ALA A 40 2.08 -2.61 0.82
N PHE A 41 1.34 -3.25 1.72
CA PHE A 41 1.52 -4.66 2.04
C PHE A 41 0.17 -5.36 1.87
N GLY A 42 -0.01 -5.98 0.70
CA GLY A 42 -1.32 -6.50 0.30
C GLY A 42 -2.31 -5.38 -0.05
N HIS A 43 -3.60 -5.64 0.15
CA HIS A 43 -4.65 -4.67 -0.10
C HIS A 43 -4.71 -3.64 1.03
N LEU A 44 -4.46 -2.36 0.72
CA LEU A 44 -4.62 -1.26 1.68
C LEU A 44 -6.09 -1.02 2.06
N LEU A 45 -6.99 -1.38 1.15
CA LEU A 45 -8.43 -1.20 1.28
C LEU A 45 -9.10 -2.51 0.86
N GLN A 46 -10.22 -2.80 1.51
CA GLN A 46 -11.12 -3.88 1.13
C GLN A 46 -12.48 -3.29 0.81
N LEU A 47 -13.26 -4.02 0.01
CA LEU A 47 -14.67 -3.68 -0.19
C LEU A 47 -15.40 -3.76 1.15
N PHE A 48 -16.42 -2.94 1.28
CA PHE A 48 -17.37 -3.04 2.39
C PHE A 48 -18.24 -4.28 2.15
N ASP A 49 -18.40 -5.11 3.18
CA ASP A 49 -19.16 -6.35 3.06
C ASP A 49 -20.67 -6.05 3.07
N ALA A 50 -21.49 -6.94 2.50
CA ALA A 50 -22.94 -6.78 2.49
C ALA A 50 -23.49 -6.58 3.91
N LYS A 51 -22.97 -7.36 4.87
CA LYS A 51 -23.34 -7.24 6.28
C LYS A 51 -23.02 -5.89 6.91
N ASP A 52 -22.03 -5.19 6.37
CA ASP A 52 -21.62 -3.90 6.91
C ASP A 52 -22.57 -2.79 6.41
N TYR A 53 -23.22 -2.99 5.25
CA TYR A 53 -24.30 -2.10 4.76
C TYR A 53 -25.64 -2.36 5.46
N ASP A 54 -25.98 -3.64 5.69
CA ASP A 54 -27.20 -4.08 6.38
C ASP A 54 -26.91 -5.37 7.16
N GLU A 55 -27.07 -5.32 8.49
CA GLU A 55 -26.83 -6.46 9.39
C GLU A 55 -27.69 -7.69 9.05
N ASN A 56 -28.83 -7.52 8.37
CA ASN A 56 -29.66 -8.66 7.93
C ASN A 56 -29.01 -9.48 6.81
N MET A 57 -27.99 -8.93 6.13
CA MET A 57 -27.27 -9.58 5.02
C MET A 57 -26.06 -10.41 5.46
N ILE A 58 -25.90 -10.70 6.77
CA ILE A 58 -24.85 -11.61 7.27
C ILE A 58 -24.98 -13.03 6.67
N GLY A 59 -26.22 -13.48 6.41
CA GLY A 59 -26.51 -14.81 5.89
C GLY A 59 -27.19 -14.75 4.53
N TRP A 60 -26.89 -15.72 3.68
CA TRP A 60 -27.53 -15.84 2.37
C TRP A 60 -28.92 -16.43 2.54
N ARG A 61 -29.93 -15.75 2.00
CA ARG A 61 -31.32 -16.24 1.91
C ARG A 61 -31.78 -16.17 0.46
N MET A 62 -32.42 -17.24 0.01
CA MET A 62 -32.99 -17.33 -1.35
C MET A 62 -34.46 -16.93 -1.40
N GLU A 63 -35.05 -16.72 -0.23
CA GLU A 63 -36.46 -16.36 -0.02
C GLU A 63 -36.83 -15.05 -0.73
#